data_AF-A0A562GFZ8-F1
#
_entry.id   AF-A0A562GFZ8-F1
#
_cell.length_a   1.000
_cell.length_b   1.000
_cell.length_c   1.000
_cell.angle_alpha   90.00
_cell.angle_beta   90.00
_cell.angle_gamma   90.00
#
_symmetry.space_group_name_H-M   'P 1'
#
loop_
_entity.id
_entity.type
_entity.pdbx_description
1 polymer ?
#
loop_
_entity_poly.entity_id
_entity_poly.type
_entity_poly.pdbx_seq_one_letter_code
_entity_poly.pdbx_strand_id
1 'polypeptide(L)'
;MVEAIYLPKLNNLTPTLDSTLLKAMEEAGELARAVLKFMPWEKLSPEELANQPLASGLLADVKEELLDVAQTCVTMIFVMEDYFVIDADSLIGEHLAKLLDKGYAYDNNQSYRITTIQNRHGGNYKYISLPHLQIADVTLLTTVCKIQEELGELTQFLGKHAGASGEQNCLAADEVNKGAALELLDVAQCCFTMIYILAERYAVNIPELVEGHVNKLRRKGYCQ
;
A
#
# COMPACT_ATOMS: atom_id res chain seq x y z
N MET A 1 -0.40 -19.96 8.31
CA MET A 1 -0.94 -19.19 7.17
C MET A 1 -1.06 -17.77 7.67
N VAL A 2 -0.40 -16.82 7.02
CA VAL A 2 -0.47 -15.43 7.44
C VAL A 2 -1.81 -14.86 7.00
N GLU A 3 -2.51 -14.16 7.90
CA GLU A 3 -3.83 -13.61 7.61
C GLU A 3 -3.71 -12.42 6.66
N ALA A 4 -4.64 -12.32 5.70
CA ALA A 4 -4.59 -11.29 4.68
C ALA A 4 -4.83 -9.90 5.27
N ILE A 5 -4.14 -8.90 4.72
CA ILE A 5 -4.33 -7.49 5.06
C ILE A 5 -5.57 -6.95 4.34
N TYR A 6 -6.43 -6.25 5.06
CA TYR A 6 -7.65 -5.63 4.54
C TYR A 6 -7.71 -4.15 4.92
N LEU A 7 -7.57 -3.27 3.94
CA LEU A 7 -7.62 -1.82 4.14
C LEU A 7 -8.97 -1.24 3.70
N PRO A 8 -9.67 -0.47 4.55
CA PRO A 8 -11.00 0.03 4.23
C PRO A 8 -10.98 1.21 3.27
N LYS A 9 -12.09 1.43 2.55
CA LYS A 9 -12.38 2.72 1.91
C LYS A 9 -12.58 3.83 2.94
N LEU A 10 -11.95 4.98 2.72
CA LEU A 10 -12.11 6.17 3.56
C LEU A 10 -13.29 7.02 3.06
N ASN A 11 -14.51 6.61 3.42
CA ASN A 11 -15.76 7.19 2.91
C ASN A 11 -15.96 8.69 3.18
N ASN A 12 -15.21 9.27 4.12
CA ASN A 12 -15.31 10.69 4.46
C ASN A 12 -14.24 11.55 3.78
N LEU A 13 -13.44 10.97 2.87
CA LEU A 13 -12.45 11.67 2.08
C LEU A 13 -12.85 11.68 0.60
N THR A 14 -12.52 12.78 -0.08
CA THR A 14 -12.68 12.93 -1.54
C THR A 14 -11.35 13.39 -2.16
N PRO A 15 -10.29 12.56 -2.10
CA PRO A 15 -9.00 12.95 -2.64
C PRO A 15 -9.05 13.06 -4.17
N THR A 16 -8.19 13.91 -4.73
CA THR A 16 -7.84 13.92 -6.15
C THR A 16 -6.55 13.14 -6.39
N LEU A 17 -6.23 12.84 -7.65
CA LEU A 17 -4.93 12.24 -8.02
C LEU A 17 -3.76 13.11 -7.53
N ASP A 18 -3.85 14.43 -7.69
CA ASP A 18 -2.81 15.36 -7.24
C ASP A 18 -2.65 15.37 -5.72
N SER A 19 -3.76 15.44 -4.97
CA SER A 19 -3.68 15.42 -3.49
C SER A 19 -3.19 14.06 -2.98
N THR A 20 -3.54 12.97 -3.68
CA THR A 20 -3.05 11.63 -3.37
C THR A 20 -1.56 11.53 -3.61
N LEU A 21 -1.05 12.05 -4.73
CA LEU A 21 0.37 12.06 -5.01
C LEU A 21 1.15 12.81 -3.92
N LEU A 22 0.68 14.01 -3.53
CA LEU A 22 1.31 14.78 -2.45
C LEU A 22 1.27 14.01 -1.12
N LYS A 23 0.14 13.36 -0.81
CA LYS A 23 -0.01 12.60 0.44
C LYS A 23 0.85 11.34 0.45
N ALA A 24 0.94 10.62 -0.66
CA ALA A 24 1.78 9.44 -0.80
C ALA A 24 3.27 9.80 -0.69
N MET A 25 3.70 10.95 -1.23
CA MET A 25 5.07 11.45 -1.04
C MET A 25 5.36 11.81 0.41
N GLU A 26 4.41 12.44 1.12
CA GLU A 26 4.52 12.73 2.54
C GLU A 26 4.72 11.43 3.34
N GLU A 27 3.80 10.47 3.20
CA GLU A 27 3.81 9.21 3.95
C GLU A 27 5.02 8.33 3.58
N ALA A 28 5.46 8.31 2.32
CA ALA A 28 6.69 7.61 1.94
C ALA A 28 7.93 8.24 2.60
N GLY A 29 7.95 9.57 2.75
CA GLY A 29 8.99 10.27 3.51
C GLY A 29 8.96 9.96 5.00
N GLU A 30 7.78 9.86 5.60
CA GLU A 30 7.61 9.45 7.00
C GLU A 30 8.06 8.01 7.24
N LEU A 31 7.70 7.09 6.34
CA LEU A 31 8.19 5.72 6.31
C LEU A 31 9.71 5.65 6.20
N ALA A 32 10.31 6.39 5.24
CA ALA A 32 11.77 6.43 5.08
C ALA A 32 12.46 6.86 6.38
N ARG A 33 11.92 7.89 7.05
CA ARG A 33 12.41 8.36 8.35
C ARG A 33 12.27 7.29 9.45
N ALA A 34 11.13 6.61 9.52
CA ALA A 34 10.91 5.54 10.50
C ALA A 34 11.89 4.37 10.29
N VAL A 35 12.07 3.96 9.03
CA VAL A 35 13.02 2.91 8.64
C VAL A 35 14.45 3.29 8.99
N LEU A 36 14.88 4.52 8.70
CA LEU A 36 16.23 4.98 9.06
C LEU A 36 16.49 4.92 10.57
N LYS A 37 15.50 5.24 11.40
CA LYS A 37 15.62 5.12 12.86
C LYS A 37 15.71 3.67 13.32
N PHE A 38 14.95 2.76 12.70
CA PHE A 38 14.92 1.35 13.06
C PHE A 38 16.10 0.54 12.49
N MET A 39 16.71 0.98 11.40
CA MET A 39 17.77 0.27 10.66
C MET A 39 18.91 -0.31 11.52
N PRO A 40 19.43 0.38 12.57
CA PRO A 40 20.46 -0.20 13.44
C PRO A 40 20.03 -1.49 14.16
N TRP A 41 18.73 -1.76 14.24
CA TRP A 41 18.11 -2.85 14.98
C TRP A 41 17.53 -3.94 14.07
N GLU A 42 17.60 -3.79 12.75
CA GLU A 42 16.95 -4.71 11.78
C GLU A 42 17.48 -6.15 11.84
N LYS A 43 18.66 -6.37 12.44
CA LYS A 43 19.26 -7.70 12.60
C LYS A 43 18.92 -8.38 13.93
N LEU A 44 18.18 -7.70 14.82
CA LEU A 44 17.76 -8.31 16.07
C LEU A 44 16.80 -9.46 15.80
N SER A 45 16.99 -10.56 16.53
CA SER A 45 15.98 -11.61 16.64
C SER A 45 14.72 -11.11 17.37
N PRO A 46 13.57 -11.79 17.24
CA PRO A 46 12.37 -11.44 18.00
C PRO A 46 12.58 -11.33 19.50
N GLU A 47 13.37 -12.23 20.09
CA GLU A 47 13.66 -12.24 21.53
C GLU A 47 14.53 -11.03 21.95
N GLU A 48 15.54 -10.69 21.15
CA GLU A 48 16.36 -9.50 21.40
C GLU A 48 15.55 -8.22 21.25
N LEU A 49 14.68 -8.16 20.23
CA LEU A 49 13.81 -7.01 20.00
C LEU A 49 12.82 -6.79 21.15
N ALA A 50 12.24 -7.87 21.67
CA ALA A 50 11.32 -7.82 22.83
C ALA A 50 12.01 -7.28 24.10
N ASN A 51 13.33 -7.49 24.23
CA ASN A 51 14.14 -6.96 25.33
C ASN A 51 14.67 -5.53 25.08
N GLN A 52 14.32 -4.91 23.94
CA GLN A 52 14.72 -3.55 23.57
C GLN A 52 13.49 -2.66 23.31
N PRO A 53 12.92 -2.02 24.35
CA PRO A 53 11.70 -1.23 24.23
C PRO A 53 11.77 -0.12 23.18
N LEU A 54 12.94 0.53 23.05
CA LEU A 54 13.16 1.56 22.03
C LEU A 54 13.04 0.99 20.61
N ALA A 55 13.72 -0.13 20.33
CA ALA A 55 13.69 -0.76 19.02
C ALA A 55 12.29 -1.32 18.68
N SER A 56 11.58 -1.86 19.68
CA SER A 56 10.18 -2.29 19.54
C SER A 56 9.25 -1.12 19.17
N GLY A 57 9.41 0.05 19.80
CA GLY A 57 8.67 1.26 19.44
C GLY A 57 8.99 1.74 18.02
N LEU A 58 10.26 1.73 17.63
CA LEU A 58 10.67 2.12 16.28
C LEU A 58 10.14 1.15 15.19
N LEU A 59 10.05 -0.16 15.48
CA LEU A 59 9.38 -1.10 14.59
C LEU A 59 7.87 -0.82 14.51
N ALA A 60 7.24 -0.41 15.62
CA ALA A 60 5.83 0.01 15.60
C ALA A 60 5.62 1.19 14.66
N ASP A 61 6.48 2.22 14.74
CA ASP A 61 6.46 3.35 13.81
C ASP A 61 6.57 2.88 12.35
N VAL A 62 7.55 2.02 12.02
CA VAL A 62 7.72 1.48 10.65
C VAL A 62 6.44 0.78 10.14
N LYS A 63 5.80 -0.04 10.97
CA LYS A 63 4.57 -0.76 10.60
C LYS A 63 3.39 0.18 10.39
N GLU A 64 3.27 1.21 11.22
CA GLU A 64 2.21 2.22 11.07
C GLU A 64 2.38 3.02 9.78
N GLU A 65 3.61 3.44 9.46
CA GLU A 65 3.90 4.19 8.24
C GLU A 65 3.72 3.34 6.98
N LEU A 66 4.08 2.04 7.01
CA LEU A 66 3.79 1.11 5.91
C LEU A 66 2.29 1.04 5.62
N LEU A 67 1.45 1.01 6.65
CA LEU A 67 0.01 0.99 6.49
C LEU A 67 -0.55 2.33 6.02
N ASP A 68 0.01 3.46 6.47
CA ASP A 68 -0.43 4.78 6.02
C ASP A 68 -0.17 4.94 4.51
N VAL A 69 1.05 4.64 4.01
CA VAL A 69 1.38 4.64 2.58
C VAL A 69 0.42 3.74 1.78
N ALA A 70 0.20 2.52 2.26
CA ALA A 70 -0.68 1.57 1.59
C ALA A 70 -2.14 2.07 1.56
N GLN A 71 -2.62 2.63 2.67
CA GLN A 71 -3.98 3.14 2.81
C GLN A 71 -4.24 4.32 1.87
N THR A 72 -3.28 5.23 1.69
CA THR A 72 -3.42 6.33 0.72
C THR A 72 -3.60 5.80 -0.69
N CYS A 73 -2.81 4.79 -1.09
CA CYS A 73 -2.91 4.19 -2.41
C CYS A 73 -4.26 3.45 -2.60
N VAL A 74 -4.64 2.63 -1.62
CA VAL A 74 -5.93 1.90 -1.63
C VAL A 74 -7.12 2.86 -1.69
N THR A 75 -7.06 3.97 -0.95
CA THR A 75 -8.13 4.98 -0.96
C THR A 75 -8.33 5.56 -2.34
N MET A 76 -7.24 5.94 -3.02
CA MET A 76 -7.34 6.51 -4.36
C MET A 76 -7.83 5.49 -5.39
N ILE A 77 -7.42 4.22 -5.32
CA ILE A 77 -7.93 3.16 -6.20
C ILE A 77 -9.47 3.06 -6.11
N PHE A 78 -10.05 3.19 -4.92
CA PHE A 78 -11.51 3.22 -4.77
C PHE A 78 -12.18 4.48 -5.32
N VAL A 79 -11.53 5.63 -5.21
CA VAL A 79 -12.01 6.86 -5.86
C VAL A 79 -11.94 6.73 -7.39
N MET A 80 -10.90 6.09 -7.92
CA MET A 80 -10.75 5.84 -9.35
C MET A 80 -11.84 4.93 -9.90
N GLU A 81 -12.23 3.91 -9.14
CA GLU A 81 -13.38 3.09 -9.52
C GLU A 81 -14.68 3.90 -9.56
N ASP A 82 -14.97 4.68 -8.51
CA ASP A 82 -16.23 5.43 -8.40
C ASP A 82 -16.37 6.51 -9.48
N TYR A 83 -15.27 7.21 -9.83
CA TYR A 83 -15.32 8.46 -10.59
C TYR A 83 -14.62 8.42 -11.95
N PHE A 84 -13.70 7.46 -12.17
CA PHE A 84 -12.86 7.41 -13.38
C PHE A 84 -13.16 6.19 -14.26
N VAL A 85 -14.26 5.46 -14.00
CA VAL A 85 -14.68 4.27 -14.77
C VAL A 85 -13.58 3.20 -14.82
N ILE A 86 -12.80 3.09 -13.74
CA ILE A 86 -11.80 2.02 -13.60
C ILE A 86 -12.48 0.79 -13.00
N ASP A 87 -12.44 -0.33 -13.72
CA ASP A 87 -12.84 -1.62 -13.15
C ASP A 87 -11.72 -2.13 -12.23
N ALA A 88 -11.96 -2.04 -10.93
CA ALA A 88 -10.98 -2.38 -9.92
C ALA A 88 -10.65 -3.90 -9.91
N ASP A 89 -11.60 -4.76 -10.30
CA ASP A 89 -11.36 -6.20 -10.41
C ASP A 89 -10.46 -6.53 -11.62
N SER A 90 -10.70 -5.91 -12.77
CA SER A 90 -9.79 -5.99 -13.92
C SER A 90 -8.39 -5.47 -13.56
N LEU A 91 -8.32 -4.37 -12.81
CA LEU A 91 -7.06 -3.75 -12.37
C LEU A 91 -6.21 -4.72 -11.53
N ILE A 92 -6.83 -5.44 -10.57
CA ILE A 92 -6.13 -6.48 -9.81
C ILE A 92 -5.66 -7.61 -10.73
N GLY A 93 -6.49 -8.08 -11.65
CA GLY A 93 -6.11 -9.12 -12.61
C GLY A 93 -4.88 -8.74 -13.43
N GLU A 94 -4.84 -7.51 -13.93
CA GLU A 94 -3.70 -6.96 -14.68
C GLU A 94 -2.44 -6.82 -13.82
N HIS A 95 -2.59 -6.35 -12.57
CA HIS A 95 -1.48 -6.27 -11.63
C HIS A 95 -0.90 -7.65 -11.30
N LEU A 96 -1.75 -8.66 -11.03
CA LEU A 96 -1.31 -10.04 -10.79
C LEU A 96 -0.60 -10.66 -12.01
N ALA A 97 -1.10 -10.37 -13.22
CA ALA A 97 -0.46 -10.81 -14.46
C ALA A 97 0.92 -10.17 -14.63
N LYS A 98 1.05 -8.86 -14.35
CA LYS A 98 2.34 -8.15 -14.34
C LYS A 98 3.32 -8.77 -13.35
N LEU A 99 2.86 -9.13 -12.15
CA LEU A 99 3.71 -9.78 -11.15
C LEU A 99 4.23 -11.15 -11.62
N LEU A 100 3.37 -11.94 -12.27
CA LEU A 100 3.77 -13.24 -12.85
C LEU A 100 4.78 -13.06 -13.98
N ASP A 101 4.60 -12.07 -14.85
CA ASP A 101 5.52 -11.76 -15.95
C ASP A 101 6.90 -11.32 -15.43
N LYS A 102 6.92 -10.52 -14.35
CA LYS A 102 8.15 -10.14 -13.63
C LYS A 102 8.79 -11.31 -12.86
N GLY A 103 8.16 -12.49 -12.84
CA GLY A 103 8.68 -13.70 -12.20
C GLY A 103 8.48 -13.77 -10.69
N TYR A 104 7.61 -12.94 -10.11
CA TYR A 104 7.31 -13.01 -8.68
C TYR A 104 6.44 -14.23 -8.35
N ALA A 105 6.82 -14.95 -7.30
CA ALA A 105 6.07 -16.09 -6.79
C ALA A 105 5.18 -15.67 -5.61
N TYR A 106 3.95 -16.17 -5.57
CA TYR A 106 3.00 -15.99 -4.47
C TYR A 106 1.98 -17.14 -4.44
N ASP A 107 1.15 -17.21 -3.40
CA ASP A 107 0.18 -18.31 -3.21
C ASP A 107 -1.02 -18.19 -4.16
N ASN A 108 -0.96 -18.96 -5.25
CA ASN A 108 -2.03 -19.02 -6.25
C ASN A 108 -3.32 -19.70 -5.76
N ASN A 109 -3.33 -20.27 -4.55
CA ASN A 109 -4.56 -20.85 -3.97
C ASN A 109 -5.43 -19.80 -3.25
N GLN A 110 -4.90 -18.59 -3.04
CA GLN A 110 -5.66 -17.48 -2.46
C GLN A 110 -6.29 -16.63 -3.56
N SER A 111 -7.51 -16.13 -3.29
CA SER A 111 -8.17 -15.18 -4.17
C SER A 111 -7.81 -13.77 -3.74
N TYR A 112 -6.97 -13.10 -4.54
CA TYR A 112 -6.67 -11.68 -4.41
C TYR A 112 -7.70 -10.90 -5.20
N ARG A 113 -8.45 -10.03 -4.52
CA ARG A 113 -9.58 -9.31 -5.12
C ARG A 113 -9.91 -8.06 -4.33
N ILE A 114 -10.71 -7.21 -4.95
CA ILE A 114 -11.35 -6.09 -4.28
C ILE A 114 -12.75 -6.54 -3.88
N THR A 115 -13.02 -6.63 -2.57
CA THR A 115 -14.32 -7.10 -2.09
C THR A 115 -15.08 -5.96 -1.43
N THR A 116 -16.37 -5.87 -1.76
CA THR A 116 -17.33 -5.04 -1.03
C THR A 116 -18.18 -5.92 -0.11
N ILE A 117 -18.04 -5.78 1.20
CA ILE A 117 -18.91 -6.45 2.19
C ILE A 117 -19.95 -5.46 2.72
N GLN A 118 -21.21 -5.89 2.74
CA GLN A 118 -22.28 -5.19 3.45
C GLN A 118 -22.12 -5.36 4.97
N ASN A 119 -21.97 -4.24 5.68
CA ASN A 119 -21.97 -4.20 7.13
C ASN A 119 -23.39 -4.43 7.68
N ARG A 120 -23.50 -5.22 8.75
CA ARG A 120 -24.75 -5.41 9.53
C ARG A 120 -25.29 -4.11 10.15
N HIS A 121 -24.47 -3.08 10.28
CA HIS A 121 -24.85 -1.77 10.83
C HIS A 121 -25.10 -0.68 9.78
N GLY A 122 -25.21 -1.05 8.49
CA GLY A 122 -25.48 -0.12 7.39
C GLY A 122 -24.21 0.55 6.87
N GLY A 123 -23.66 0.03 5.78
CA GLY A 123 -22.48 0.56 5.10
C GLY A 123 -21.82 -0.52 4.23
N ASN A 124 -21.09 -0.11 3.19
CA ASN A 124 -20.29 -1.00 2.36
C ASN A 124 -18.81 -0.83 2.75
N TYR A 125 -18.17 -1.89 3.27
CA TYR A 125 -16.71 -1.90 3.41
C TYR A 125 -16.12 -2.44 2.13
N LYS A 126 -15.33 -1.61 1.46
CA LYS A 126 -14.49 -2.06 0.35
C LYS A 126 -13.07 -2.27 0.86
N TYR A 127 -12.48 -3.40 0.52
CA TYR A 127 -11.09 -3.71 0.85
C TYR A 127 -10.36 -4.36 -0.31
N ILE A 128 -9.05 -4.18 -0.32
CA ILE A 128 -8.12 -4.80 -1.26
C ILE A 128 -7.30 -5.84 -0.50
N SER A 129 -7.12 -7.02 -1.09
CA SER A 129 -6.16 -8.03 -0.63
C SER A 129 -5.10 -8.24 -1.71
N LEU A 130 -3.84 -8.13 -1.32
CA LEU A 130 -2.67 -8.28 -2.19
C LEU A 130 -1.77 -9.43 -1.72
N PRO A 131 -1.09 -10.14 -2.64
CA PRO A 131 -0.25 -11.30 -2.33
C PRO A 131 0.94 -10.98 -1.42
N HIS A 132 1.38 -11.99 -0.66
CA HIS A 132 2.73 -12.02 -0.10
C HIS A 132 3.70 -12.53 -1.18
N LEU A 133 4.50 -11.63 -1.75
CA LEU A 133 5.51 -12.01 -2.74
C LEU A 133 6.70 -12.69 -2.06
N GLN A 134 7.07 -13.86 -2.56
CA GLN A 134 8.22 -14.63 -2.09
C GLN A 134 9.48 -14.07 -2.75
N ILE A 135 10.08 -13.05 -2.13
CA ILE A 135 11.26 -12.36 -2.65
C ILE A 135 12.41 -12.54 -1.68
N ALA A 136 13.56 -13.02 -2.18
CA ALA A 136 14.78 -13.15 -1.40
C ALA A 136 15.42 -11.79 -1.13
N ASP A 137 16.12 -11.69 0.00
CA ASP A 137 17.00 -10.55 0.34
C ASP A 137 16.32 -9.16 0.39
N VAL A 138 15.00 -9.12 0.60
CA VAL A 138 14.28 -7.86 0.81
C VAL A 138 14.55 -7.32 2.22
N THR A 139 14.96 -6.06 2.26
CA THR A 139 15.16 -5.25 3.47
C THR A 139 14.17 -4.11 3.53
N LEU A 140 14.01 -3.50 4.71
CA LEU A 140 13.20 -2.29 4.84
C LEU A 140 13.71 -1.16 3.94
N LEU A 141 15.03 -1.00 3.83
CA LEU A 141 15.64 0.02 2.98
C LEU A 141 15.31 -0.20 1.50
N THR A 142 15.47 -1.43 1.00
CA THR A 142 15.15 -1.74 -0.40
C THR A 142 13.65 -1.56 -0.70
N THR A 143 12.77 -1.83 0.27
CA THR A 143 11.33 -1.56 0.12
C THR A 143 11.05 -0.06 0.03
N VAL A 144 11.69 0.77 0.86
CA VAL A 144 11.56 2.24 0.75
C VAL A 144 12.04 2.72 -0.62
N CYS A 145 13.17 2.23 -1.12
CA CYS A 145 13.66 2.56 -2.46
C CYS A 145 12.65 2.16 -3.54
N LYS A 146 12.06 0.96 -3.42
CA LYS A 146 11.06 0.49 -4.39
C LYS A 146 9.79 1.33 -4.35
N ILE A 147 9.26 1.65 -3.18
CA ILE A 147 8.12 2.58 -3.04
C ILE A 147 8.42 3.93 -3.72
N GLN A 148 9.63 4.46 -3.53
CA GLN A 148 10.02 5.73 -4.15
C GLN A 148 10.12 5.64 -5.68
N GLU A 149 10.55 4.50 -6.22
CA GLU A 149 10.57 4.21 -7.65
C GLU A 149 9.14 4.19 -8.21
N GLU A 150 8.23 3.41 -7.62
CA GLU A 150 6.83 3.28 -8.07
C GLU A 150 6.07 4.63 -7.97
N LEU A 151 6.34 5.43 -6.93
CA LEU A 151 5.82 6.80 -6.82
C LEU A 151 6.37 7.73 -7.91
N GLY A 152 7.60 7.48 -8.36
CA GLY A 152 8.17 8.14 -9.53
C GLY A 152 7.45 7.76 -10.83
N GLU A 153 7.10 6.49 -11.01
CA GLU A 153 6.30 6.00 -12.15
C GLU A 153 4.89 6.60 -12.14
N LEU A 154 4.23 6.65 -10.99
CA LEU A 154 2.96 7.37 -10.81
C LEU A 154 3.06 8.83 -11.25
N THR A 155 4.16 9.51 -10.86
CA THR A 155 4.41 10.91 -11.24
C THR A 155 4.59 11.07 -12.76
N GLN A 156 5.15 10.07 -13.45
CA GLN A 156 5.24 10.10 -14.91
C GLN A 156 3.86 10.07 -15.55
N PHE A 157 2.94 9.24 -15.06
CA PHE A 157 1.56 9.20 -15.56
C PHE A 157 0.82 10.52 -15.32
N LEU A 158 0.91 11.07 -14.11
CA LEU A 158 0.20 12.30 -13.74
C LEU A 158 0.84 13.58 -14.31
N GLY A 159 2.14 13.56 -14.59
CA GLY A 159 2.90 14.69 -15.09
C GLY A 159 3.22 14.58 -16.58
N LYS A 160 4.24 13.79 -16.91
CA LYS A 160 4.83 13.69 -18.26
C LYS A 160 3.84 13.19 -19.31
N HIS A 161 3.14 12.10 -19.00
CA HIS A 161 2.18 11.50 -19.92
C HIS A 161 0.88 12.30 -20.01
N ALA A 162 0.62 13.20 -19.06
CA ALA A 162 -0.48 14.16 -19.11
C ALA A 162 -0.09 15.50 -19.78
N GLY A 163 1.17 15.67 -20.20
CA GLY A 163 1.66 16.92 -20.80
C GLY A 163 1.74 18.10 -19.82
N ALA A 164 1.80 17.84 -18.51
CA ALA A 164 1.71 18.87 -17.47
C ALA A 164 2.86 19.90 -17.51
N SER A 165 4.01 19.53 -18.09
CA SER A 165 5.17 20.43 -18.28
C SER A 165 5.32 20.95 -19.71
N GLY A 166 4.27 20.87 -20.54
CA GLY A 166 4.31 21.26 -21.95
C GLY A 166 4.94 20.22 -22.88
N GLU A 167 5.15 18.99 -22.39
CA GLU A 167 5.52 17.84 -23.22
C GLU A 167 4.38 17.46 -24.16
N GLN A 168 4.69 16.80 -25.28
CA GLN A 168 3.63 16.25 -26.13
C GLN A 168 2.81 15.25 -25.33
N ASN A 169 1.49 15.46 -25.28
CA ASN A 169 0.59 14.49 -24.68
C ASN A 169 0.63 13.20 -25.52
N CYS A 170 1.17 12.14 -24.93
CA CYS A 170 1.39 10.87 -25.62
C CYS A 170 0.30 9.83 -25.34
N LEU A 171 -0.53 10.03 -24.32
CA LEU A 171 -1.53 9.04 -23.86
C LEU A 171 -2.93 9.67 -23.77
N ALA A 172 -3.96 8.85 -23.98
CA ALA A 172 -5.33 9.25 -23.71
C ALA A 172 -5.59 9.29 -22.19
N ALA A 173 -6.64 10.03 -21.76
CA ALA A 173 -6.91 10.26 -20.34
C ALA A 173 -7.25 8.95 -19.58
N ASP A 174 -7.93 8.02 -20.24
CA ASP A 174 -8.21 6.67 -19.74
C ASP A 174 -6.94 5.84 -19.56
N GLU A 175 -5.98 5.93 -20.49
CA GLU A 175 -4.67 5.29 -20.35
C GLU A 175 -3.87 5.87 -19.18
N VAL A 176 -3.89 7.20 -19.00
CA VAL A 176 -3.25 7.88 -17.85
C VAL A 176 -3.86 7.41 -16.53
N ASN A 177 -5.20 7.41 -16.42
CA ASN A 177 -5.87 6.97 -15.21
C ASN A 177 -5.60 5.49 -14.92
N LYS A 178 -5.64 4.64 -15.95
CA LYS A 178 -5.35 3.21 -15.79
C LYS A 178 -3.90 2.97 -15.34
N GLY A 179 -2.94 3.65 -15.96
CA GLY A 179 -1.53 3.58 -15.56
C GLY A 179 -1.32 4.05 -14.11
N ALA A 180 -1.87 5.21 -13.74
CA ALA A 180 -1.81 5.71 -12.38
C ALA A 180 -2.41 4.72 -11.35
N ALA A 181 -3.53 4.07 -11.68
CA ALA A 181 -4.14 3.07 -10.81
C ALA A 181 -3.26 1.81 -10.63
N LEU A 182 -2.56 1.38 -11.69
CA LEU A 182 -1.60 0.27 -11.62
C LEU A 182 -0.38 0.63 -10.76
N GLU A 183 0.12 1.86 -10.84
CA GLU A 183 1.26 2.28 -10.00
C GLU A 183 0.88 2.46 -8.53
N LEU A 184 -0.35 2.90 -8.24
CA LEU A 184 -0.88 2.88 -6.88
C LEU A 184 -0.95 1.45 -6.30
N LEU A 185 -1.28 0.45 -7.12
CA LEU A 185 -1.25 -0.95 -6.71
C LEU A 185 0.18 -1.44 -6.45
N ASP A 186 1.16 -1.05 -7.27
CA ASP A 186 2.56 -1.45 -7.06
C ASP A 186 3.12 -0.89 -5.74
N VAL A 187 2.81 0.37 -5.41
CA VAL A 187 3.15 0.96 -4.10
C VAL A 187 2.49 0.18 -2.96
N ALA A 188 1.18 -0.07 -3.04
CA ALA A 188 0.46 -0.83 -2.02
C ALA A 188 1.01 -2.27 -1.86
N GLN A 189 1.35 -2.93 -2.97
CA GLN A 189 1.94 -4.27 -3.01
C GLN A 189 3.28 -4.33 -2.28
N CYS A 190 4.13 -3.30 -2.44
CA CYS A 190 5.39 -3.19 -1.71
C CYS A 190 5.17 -3.13 -0.20
N CYS A 191 4.20 -2.32 0.25
CA CYS A 191 3.85 -2.20 1.66
C CYS A 191 3.30 -3.51 2.23
N PHE A 192 2.37 -4.16 1.54
CA PHE A 192 1.77 -5.42 1.97
C PHE A 192 2.82 -6.53 2.09
N THR A 193 3.66 -6.67 1.07
CA THR A 193 4.76 -7.66 1.07
C THR A 193 5.68 -7.44 2.27
N MET A 194 6.07 -6.20 2.54
CA MET A 194 6.94 -5.91 3.68
C MET A 194 6.25 -6.17 5.02
N ILE A 195 4.96 -5.87 5.18
CA ILE A 195 4.22 -6.21 6.40
C ILE A 195 4.21 -7.73 6.63
N TYR A 196 4.02 -8.54 5.58
CA TYR A 196 4.11 -10.00 5.69
C TYR A 196 5.52 -10.45 6.10
N ILE A 197 6.57 -9.89 5.51
CA ILE A 197 7.96 -10.17 5.89
C ILE A 197 8.22 -9.81 7.37
N LEU A 198 7.71 -8.67 7.83
CA LEU A 198 7.83 -8.26 9.24
C LEU A 198 7.05 -9.20 10.18
N ALA A 199 5.88 -9.69 9.75
CA ALA A 199 5.11 -10.68 10.50
C ALA A 199 5.87 -11.99 10.68
N GLU A 200 6.54 -12.47 9.64
CA GLU A 200 7.37 -13.67 9.72
C GLU A 200 8.64 -13.44 10.53
N ARG A 201 9.31 -12.29 10.34
CA ARG A 201 10.61 -12.00 10.97
C ARG A 201 10.51 -11.63 12.44
N TYR A 202 9.47 -10.89 12.83
CA TYR A 202 9.33 -10.30 14.17
C TYR A 202 8.04 -10.72 14.89
N ALA A 203 7.35 -11.75 14.40
CA ALA A 203 6.08 -12.24 14.97
C ALA A 203 5.00 -11.14 15.11
N VAL A 204 4.91 -10.24 14.12
CA VAL A 204 3.88 -9.19 14.10
C VAL A 204 2.50 -9.81 13.93
N ASN A 205 1.58 -9.47 14.84
CA ASN A 205 0.17 -9.79 14.72
C ASN A 205 -0.50 -8.85 13.70
N ILE A 206 -0.67 -9.30 12.46
CA ILE A 206 -1.29 -8.52 11.38
C ILE A 206 -2.74 -8.10 11.72
N PRO A 207 -3.62 -8.99 12.19
CA PRO A 207 -4.98 -8.59 12.60
C PRO A 207 -5.02 -7.43 13.58
N GLU A 208 -4.20 -7.50 14.65
CA GLU A 208 -4.12 -6.45 15.66
C GLU A 208 -3.55 -5.14 15.08
N LEU A 209 -2.53 -5.24 14.22
CA LEU A 209 -1.94 -4.09 13.54
C LEU A 209 -2.96 -3.37 12.65
N VAL A 210 -3.70 -4.13 11.83
CA VAL A 210 -4.75 -3.59 10.94
C VAL A 210 -5.89 -3.00 11.77
N GLU A 211 -6.35 -3.67 12.83
CA GLU A 211 -7.38 -3.14 13.72
C GLU A 211 -6.95 -1.82 14.37
N GLY A 212 -5.71 -1.75 14.88
CA GLY A 212 -5.14 -0.52 15.44
C GLY A 212 -5.12 0.63 14.43
N HIS A 213 -4.71 0.34 13.20
CA HIS A 213 -4.71 1.31 12.10
C HIS A 213 -6.13 1.78 11.72
N VAL A 214 -7.09 0.86 11.56
CA VAL A 214 -8.49 1.22 11.26
C VAL A 214 -9.09 2.06 12.39
N ASN A 215 -8.80 1.73 13.65
CA ASN A 215 -9.24 2.53 14.79
C ASN A 215 -8.61 3.93 14.79
N LYS A 216 -7.35 4.09 14.37
CA LYS A 216 -6.72 5.41 14.15
C LYS A 216 -7.48 6.21 13.10
N LEU A 217 -7.82 5.61 11.97
CA LEU A 217 -8.56 6.26 10.88
C LEU A 217 -9.98 6.69 11.32
N ARG A 218 -10.69 5.84 12.07
CA ARG A 218 -12.00 6.17 12.67
C ARG A 218 -11.90 7.37 13.61
N ARG A 219 -10.88 7.42 14.49
CA ARG A 219 -10.64 8.57 15.39
C ARG A 219 -10.36 9.86 14.64
N LYS A 220 -9.69 9.77 13.48
CA LYS A 220 -9.47 10.92 12.57
C LYS A 220 -10.73 11.30 11.77
N GLY A 221 -11.80 10.51 11.85
CA GLY A 221 -13.05 10.73 11.15
C GLY A 221 -13.00 10.36 9.67
N TYR A 222 -12.04 9.55 9.22
CA TYR A 222 -11.87 9.20 7.80
C TYR A 222 -12.77 8.06 7.34
N CYS A 223 -13.17 7.17 8.26
CA CYS A 223 -14.08 6.06 8.02
C CYS A 223 -14.97 5.79 9.25
N GLN A 224 -16.04 5.02 9.04
CA GLN A 224 -16.99 4.59 10.08
C GLN A 224 -16.64 3.20 10.62
#